data_AF-A0A951GAH2-F1
#
_entry.id   AF-A0A951GAH2-F1
#
_cell.length_a   1.000
_cell.length_b   1.000
_cell.length_c   1.000
_cell.angle_alpha   90.00
_cell.angle_beta   90.00
_cell.angle_gamma   90.00
#
_symmetry.space_group_name_H-M   'P 1'
#
loop_
_entity.id
_entity.type
_entity.pdbx_description
1 polymer ?
#
loop_
_entity_poly.entity_id
_entity_poly.type
_entity_poly.pdbx_seq_one_letter_code
_entity_poly.pdbx_strand_id
1 'polypeptide(L)'
;MVELLLTEAALDKLGARAISADEVAELLRNAYAVVRNPRAPTPGSRRLLIGRTNGGRCLTLVIEQAVEPTTWLTITGWESTEIERKLLSDR
;
A
#
# COMPACT_ATOMS: atom_id res chain seq x y z
N MET A 1 15.63 -7.06 -0.04
CA MET A 1 14.65 -6.61 0.96
C MET A 1 13.79 -5.56 0.28
N VAL A 2 12.47 -5.65 0.38
CA VAL A 2 11.57 -4.67 -0.27
C VAL A 2 11.30 -3.52 0.69
N GLU A 3 11.19 -2.30 0.18
CA GLU A 3 10.99 -1.07 0.96
C GLU A 3 9.85 -0.20 0.41
N LEU A 4 9.12 0.49 1.31
CA LEU A 4 8.16 1.53 0.96
C LEU A 4 8.75 2.91 1.26
N LEU A 5 8.87 3.74 0.22
CA LEU A 5 9.24 5.15 0.38
C LEU A 5 7.99 6.00 0.57
N LEU A 6 8.06 6.89 1.56
CA LEU A 6 7.03 7.86 1.89
C LEU A 6 7.56 9.26 1.62
N THR A 7 6.96 9.94 0.64
CA THR A 7 7.20 11.37 0.43
C THR A 7 6.37 12.19 1.40
N GLU A 8 6.73 13.45 1.62
CA GLU A 8 5.92 14.39 2.43
C GLU A 8 4.46 14.44 1.93
N ALA A 9 4.26 14.54 0.61
CA ALA A 9 2.92 14.53 0.02
C ALA A 9 2.15 13.22 0.25
N ALA A 10 2.84 12.08 0.40
CA ALA A 10 2.21 10.81 0.77
C ALA A 10 1.85 10.79 2.26
N LEU A 11 2.76 11.26 3.13
CA LEU A 11 2.52 11.38 4.57
C LEU A 11 1.30 12.27 4.86
N ASP A 12 1.16 13.41 4.19
CA ASP A 12 0.00 14.30 4.35
C ASP A 12 -1.31 13.59 3.99
N LYS A 13 -1.33 12.85 2.88
CA LYS A 13 -2.51 12.09 2.43
C LYS A 13 -2.86 10.96 3.38
N LEU A 14 -1.86 10.27 3.93
CA LEU A 14 -2.05 9.18 4.88
C LEU A 14 -2.52 9.70 6.23
N GLY A 15 -1.90 10.78 6.72
CA GLY A 15 -2.27 11.47 7.95
C GLY A 15 -3.71 11.97 7.92
N ALA A 16 -4.16 12.56 6.80
CA ALA A 16 -5.56 12.94 6.59
C ALA A 16 -6.57 11.78 6.68
N ARG A 17 -6.08 10.53 6.66
CA ARG A 17 -6.87 9.29 6.77
C ARG A 17 -6.55 8.50 8.04
N ALA A 18 -5.86 9.12 9.01
CA ALA A 18 -5.40 8.48 10.24
C ALA A 18 -4.62 7.18 9.97
N ILE A 19 -3.71 7.22 9.00
CA ILE A 19 -2.76 6.13 8.72
C ILE A 19 -1.36 6.67 9.03
N SER A 20 -0.64 5.98 9.93
CA SER A 20 0.72 6.36 10.29
C SER A 20 1.76 5.77 9.34
N ALA A 21 2.96 6.36 9.33
CA ALA A 21 4.10 5.78 8.61
C ALA A 21 4.49 4.40 9.15
N ASP A 22 4.35 4.18 10.46
CA ASP A 22 4.63 2.89 11.09
C ASP A 22 3.68 1.80 10.60
N GLU A 23 2.38 2.09 10.53
CA GLU A 23 1.37 1.17 9.98
C GLU A 23 1.65 0.80 8.52
N VAL A 24 2.15 1.75 7.72
CA VAL A 24 2.58 1.47 6.35
C VAL A 24 3.78 0.52 6.33
N ALA A 25 4.79 0.75 7.17
CA ALA A 25 5.97 -0.10 7.26
C ALA A 25 5.66 -1.52 7.79
N GLU A 26 4.58 -1.69 8.57
CA GLU A 26 4.11 -3.01 9.00
C GLU A 26 3.58 -3.87 7.86
N LEU A 27 3.00 -3.28 6.81
CA LEU A 27 2.38 -4.05 5.72
C LEU A 27 3.36 -5.00 5.03
N LEU A 28 4.61 -4.57 4.82
CA LEU A 28 5.66 -5.42 4.22
C LEU A 28 6.21 -6.48 5.18
N ARG A 29 6.03 -6.30 6.49
CA ARG A 29 6.45 -7.25 7.53
C ARG A 29 5.40 -8.32 7.80
N ASN A 30 4.14 -8.01 7.46
CA ASN A 30 3.00 -8.90 7.60
C ASN A 30 2.60 -9.52 6.26
N ALA A 31 1.55 -10.35 6.25
CA ALA A 31 0.98 -10.85 5.01
C ALA A 31 0.43 -9.69 4.17
N TYR A 32 0.84 -9.64 2.90
CA TYR A 32 0.38 -8.65 1.94
C TYR A 32 0.17 -9.25 0.54
N ALA A 33 -0.70 -8.62 -0.24
CA ALA A 33 -0.93 -8.90 -1.63
C ALA A 33 -0.66 -7.65 -2.48
N VAL A 34 0.09 -7.82 -3.56
CA VAL A 34 0.24 -6.79 -4.60
C VAL A 34 -0.61 -7.20 -5.80
N VAL A 35 -1.50 -6.30 -6.23
CA VAL A 35 -2.44 -6.51 -7.35
C VAL A 35 -2.41 -5.34 -8.32
N ARG A 36 -2.94 -5.55 -9.54
CA ARG A 36 -3.07 -4.49 -10.54
C ARG A 36 -4.01 -3.40 -10.04
N ASN A 37 -3.62 -2.14 -10.17
CA ASN A 37 -4.54 -1.02 -9.93
C ASN A 37 -5.39 -0.79 -11.21
N PRO A 38 -6.72 -1.03 -11.18
CA PRO A 38 -7.58 -0.85 -12.34
C PRO A 38 -7.76 0.63 -12.71
N ARG A 39 -7.50 1.55 -11.77
CA ARG A 39 -7.62 3.01 -11.95
C ARG A 39 -6.29 3.67 -12.31
N ALA A 40 -5.24 2.89 -12.58
CA ALA A 40 -3.96 3.44 -12.99
C ALA A 40 -4.08 4.10 -14.38
N PRO A 41 -3.56 5.33 -14.59
CA PRO A 41 -3.66 6.04 -15.88
C PRO A 41 -3.08 5.22 -17.04
N THR A 42 -1.98 4.51 -16.77
CA THR A 42 -1.38 3.53 -17.67
C THR A 42 -1.40 2.16 -17.00
N PRO A 43 -1.90 1.10 -17.67
CA PRO A 43 -1.77 -0.26 -17.17
C PRO A 43 -0.32 -0.55 -16.79
N GLY A 44 -0.07 -0.98 -15.55
CA GLY A 44 1.30 -1.26 -15.13
C GLY A 44 1.99 -0.14 -14.35
N SER A 45 1.56 1.12 -14.50
CA SER A 45 2.22 2.27 -13.84
C SER A 45 2.07 2.25 -12.32
N ARG A 46 0.93 1.80 -11.79
CA ARG A 46 0.67 1.70 -10.35
C ARG A 46 0.09 0.34 -9.98
N ARG A 47 0.34 -0.09 -8.75
CA ARG A 47 -0.23 -1.29 -8.13
C ARG A 47 -0.98 -0.92 -6.86
N LEU A 48 -1.83 -1.82 -6.41
CA LEU A 48 -2.36 -1.79 -5.06
C LEU A 48 -1.56 -2.77 -4.22
N LEU A 49 -1.08 -2.32 -3.06
CA LEU A 49 -0.56 -3.17 -2.00
C LEU A 49 -1.60 -3.21 -0.90
N ILE A 50 -2.10 -4.40 -0.61
CA ILE A 50 -3.12 -4.65 0.41
C ILE A 50 -2.46 -5.48 1.49
N GLY A 51 -2.51 -5.04 2.75
CA GLY A 51 -1.86 -5.77 3.84
C GLY A 51 -2.49 -5.50 5.20
N ARG A 52 -2.05 -6.24 6.20
CA ARG A 52 -2.48 -6.08 7.60
C ARG A 52 -1.44 -5.34 8.43
N THR A 53 -1.91 -4.44 9.26
CA THR A 53 -1.14 -3.82 10.36
C THR A 53 -1.10 -4.77 11.56
N ASN A 54 -0.20 -4.52 12.50
CA ASN A 54 -0.13 -5.23 13.77
C ASN A 54 -1.37 -4.98 14.64
N GLY A 55 -1.99 -3.80 14.49
CA GLY A 55 -3.26 -3.44 15.15
C GLY A 55 -4.50 -4.09 14.52
N GLY A 56 -4.34 -4.95 13.51
CA GLY A 56 -5.44 -5.69 12.88
C GLY A 56 -6.20 -4.92 11.79
N ARG A 57 -5.88 -3.64 11.55
CA ARG A 57 -6.40 -2.89 10.39
C ARG A 57 -5.87 -3.49 9.09
N CYS A 58 -6.71 -3.53 8.07
CA CYS A 58 -6.31 -3.87 6.71
C CYS A 58 -6.23 -2.58 5.89
N LEU A 59 -5.07 -2.30 5.28
CA LEU A 59 -4.83 -1.09 4.52
C LEU A 59 -4.55 -1.42 3.06
N THR A 60 -5.04 -0.55 2.17
CA THR A 60 -4.74 -0.56 0.75
C THR A 60 -3.91 0.67 0.42
N LEU A 61 -2.72 0.46 -0.13
CA LEU A 61 -1.82 1.51 -0.62
C LEU A 61 -1.78 1.50 -2.14
N VAL A 62 -1.76 2.68 -2.75
CA VAL A 62 -1.34 2.84 -4.14
C VAL A 62 0.16 3.00 -4.15
N ILE A 63 0.83 2.07 -4.81
CA ILE A 63 2.29 2.05 -4.94
C ILE A 63 2.72 2.15 -6.40
N GLU A 64 3.90 2.73 -6.61
CA GLU A 64 4.57 2.89 -7.89
C GLU A 64 5.99 2.34 -7.79
N GLN A 65 6.48 1.67 -8.83
CA GLN A 65 7.85 1.13 -8.81
C GLN A 65 8.84 2.29 -8.90
N ALA A 66 9.78 2.36 -7.95
CA ALA A 66 10.89 3.32 -8.01
C ALA A 66 11.95 2.85 -9.02
N VAL A 67 12.99 3.68 -9.22
CA VAL A 67 14.15 3.31 -10.05
C VAL A 67 14.82 2.06 -9.48
N GLU A 68 14.99 1.99 -8.17
CA GLU A 68 15.45 0.78 -7.48
C GLU A 68 14.37 -0.32 -7.52
N PRO A 69 14.67 -1.52 -8.06
CA PRO A 69 13.67 -2.57 -8.27
C PRO A 69 13.01 -3.11 -6.99
N THR A 70 13.69 -2.96 -5.85
CA THR A 70 13.20 -3.40 -4.54
C THR A 70 12.44 -2.33 -3.79
N THR A 71 12.22 -1.17 -4.40
CA THR A 71 11.69 0.00 -3.71
C THR A 71 10.40 0.43 -4.38
N TRP A 72 9.37 0.66 -3.56
CA TRP A 72 8.08 1.14 -4.03
C TRP A 72 7.76 2.49 -3.40
N LEU A 73 7.40 3.45 -4.25
CA LEU A 73 6.94 4.75 -3.83
C LEU A 73 5.47 4.65 -3.42
N THR A 74 5.14 5.04 -2.19
CA THR A 74 3.76 5.15 -1.73
C THR A 74 3.17 6.47 -2.23
N ILE A 75 2.05 6.39 -2.95
CA ILE A 75 1.34 7.56 -3.50
C ILE A 75 0.24 8.05 -2.57
N THR A 76 -0.51 7.11 -1.98
CA THR A 76 -1.62 7.33 -1.02
C THR A 76 -2.05 5.98 -0.44
N GLY A 77 -2.89 5.98 0.59
CA GLY A 77 -3.56 4.78 1.10
C GLY A 77 -4.95 5.04 1.64
N TRP A 78 -5.67 3.98 2.00
CA TRP A 78 -6.96 4.00 2.70
C TRP A 78 -7.15 2.69 3.47
N GLU A 79 -8.14 2.66 4.37
CA GLU A 79 -8.60 1.41 4.98
C GLU A 79 -9.29 0.53 3.93
N SER A 80 -8.82 -0.70 3.78
CA SER A 80 -9.26 -1.60 2.71
C SER A 80 -10.76 -1.82 2.73
N THR A 81 -11.38 -1.79 1.56
CA THR A 81 -12.78 -2.21 1.38
C THR A 81 -12.95 -3.71 1.64
N GLU A 82 -14.19 -4.20 1.80
CA GLU A 82 -14.42 -5.64 1.99
C GLU A 82 -13.88 -6.49 0.82
N ILE A 83 -14.03 -6.01 -0.41
CA ILE A 83 -13.52 -6.69 -1.60
C ILE A 83 -11.99 -6.74 -1.56
N GLU A 84 -11.33 -5.62 -1.23
CA GLU A 84 -9.87 -5.58 -1.11
C GLU A 84 -9.37 -6.50 -0.01
N ARG A 85 -10.07 -6.58 1.13
CA ARG A 85 -9.71 -7.51 2.22
C ARG A 85 -9.78 -8.98 1.79
N LYS A 86 -10.73 -9.36 0.93
CA LYS A 86 -10.83 -10.74 0.41
C LYS A 86 -9.63 -11.11 -0.46
N LEU A 87 -9.11 -10.18 -1.25
CA LEU A 87 -7.91 -10.39 -2.07
C LEU A 87 -6.65 -10.72 -1.25
N LEU A 88 -6.63 -10.37 0.04
CA LEU A 88 -5.55 -10.74 0.95
C LEU A 88 -5.70 -12.17 1.49
N SER A 89 -6.93 -12.64 1.66
CA SER A 89 -7.23 -14.00 2.18
C SER A 89 -7.16 -15.07 1.10
N ASP A 90 -7.36 -14.69 -0.17
CA ASP A 90 -7.37 -15.61 -1.32
C ASP A 90 -5.95 -15.96 -1.82
N ARG A 91 -4.91 -15.74 -1.00
CA ARG A 91 -3.50 -15.85 -1.38
C ARG A 91 -2.70 -16.72 -0.44
#